data_AF-A0A0B2ULE5-F1
#
_entry.id   AF-A0A0B2ULE5-F1
#
_cell.length_a   1.000
_cell.length_b   1.000
_cell.length_c   1.000
_cell.angle_alpha   90.00
_cell.angle_beta   90.00
_cell.angle_gamma   90.00
#
_symmetry.space_group_name_H-M   'P 1'
#
loop_
_entity.id
_entity.type
_entity.pdbx_description
1 polymer ?
#
loop_
_entity_poly.entity_id
_entity_poly.type
_entity_poly.pdbx_seq_one_letter_code
_entity_poly.pdbx_strand_id
1 'polypeptide(L)'
;MNIYLQEHRMNRLGRVVLKSPQMVMINFGDNPTAIKAAKLAIQKSNLNVNPQQEGVALYVPVPRMTRERREQLAATAKAKMFNDFKEALNVASRLICLYFTSGTE
;
A
#
# COMPACT_ATOMS: atom_id res chain seq x y z
N MET A 1 4.55 -23.94 -4.46
CA MET A 1 3.42 -23.02 -4.69
C MET A 1 3.96 -21.72 -5.25
N ASN A 2 3.56 -21.36 -6.48
CA ASN A 2 4.21 -20.33 -7.28
C ASN A 2 3.72 -18.93 -6.86
N ILE A 3 4.53 -18.19 -6.10
CA ILE A 3 4.20 -16.88 -5.51
C ILE A 3 4.00 -15.75 -6.56
N TYR A 4 4.13 -16.08 -7.85
CA TYR A 4 4.08 -15.13 -8.96
C TYR A 4 2.66 -14.85 -9.49
N LEU A 5 1.66 -15.68 -9.15
CA LEU A 5 0.29 -15.59 -9.69
C LEU A 5 -0.75 -15.09 -8.66
N GLN A 6 -0.36 -14.91 -7.40
CA GLN A 6 -1.25 -14.50 -6.31
C GLN A 6 -0.68 -13.28 -5.59
N GLU A 7 -1.46 -12.20 -5.52
CA GLU A 7 -1.10 -11.03 -4.73
C GLU A 7 -1.20 -11.36 -3.24
N HIS A 8 -0.07 -11.33 -2.55
CA HIS A 8 0.00 -11.54 -1.11
C HIS A 8 0.40 -10.25 -0.40
N ARG A 9 -0.25 -9.96 0.73
CA ARG A 9 0.11 -8.83 1.58
C ARG A 9 1.51 -9.03 2.16
N MET A 10 2.31 -7.96 2.17
CA MET A 10 3.70 -7.97 2.63
C MET A 10 3.85 -8.50 4.07
N ASN A 11 2.88 -8.22 4.95
CA ASN A 11 2.88 -8.68 6.35
C ASN A 11 2.73 -10.20 6.52
N ARG A 12 2.28 -10.93 5.50
CA ARG A 12 2.17 -12.40 5.51
C ARG A 12 3.45 -13.07 5.02
N LEU A 13 4.22 -12.37 4.19
CA LEU A 13 5.42 -12.90 3.55
C LEU A 13 6.68 -12.69 4.41
N GLY A 14 6.65 -11.72 5.32
CA GLY A 14 7.79 -11.43 6.19
C GLY A 14 7.43 -10.54 7.37
N ARG A 15 8.34 -10.50 8.34
CA ARG A 15 8.23 -9.68 9.55
C ARG A 15 8.79 -8.29 9.28
N VAL A 16 7.94 -7.27 9.41
CA VAL A 16 8.34 -5.86 9.28
C VAL A 16 8.81 -5.34 10.64
N VAL A 17 10.01 -4.78 10.71
CA VAL A 17 10.66 -4.25 11.90
C VAL A 17 11.24 -2.87 11.60
N LEU A 18 11.03 -1.92 12.51
CA LEU A 18 11.70 -0.62 12.46
C LEU A 18 13.11 -0.76 13.06
N LYS A 19 14.14 -0.58 12.23
CA LYS A 19 15.55 -0.60 12.69
C LYS A 19 16.01 0.80 13.12
N SER A 20 15.51 1.83 12.44
CA SER A 20 15.78 3.24 12.73
C SER A 20 14.59 4.08 12.25
N PRO A 21 14.34 5.29 12.78
CA PRO A 21 13.23 6.15 12.33
C PRO A 21 13.18 6.41 10.82
N GLN A 22 14.31 6.24 10.12
CA GLN A 22 14.45 6.42 8.67
C GLN A 22 14.69 5.11 7.91
N MET A 23 14.70 3.96 8.60
CA MET A 23 15.01 2.67 7.99
C MET A 23 14.11 1.56 8.52
N VAL A 24 13.32 1.00 7.61
CA VAL A 24 12.48 -0.18 7.87
C VAL A 24 13.20 -1.42 7.35
N MET A 25 13.25 -2.45 8.16
CA MET A 25 13.78 -3.76 7.82
C MET A 25 12.62 -4.75 7.68
N ILE A 26 12.58 -5.49 6.58
CA ILE A 26 11.62 -6.56 6.35
C ILE A 26 12.39 -7.87 6.31
N ASN A 27 12.11 -8.77 7.24
CA ASN A 27 12.76 -10.07 7.33
C ASN A 27 11.87 -11.15 6.67
N PHE A 28 12.41 -11.85 5.68
CA PHE A 28 11.75 -12.90 4.89
C PHE A 28 12.25 -14.30 5.23
N GLY A 29 12.61 -14.56 6.49
CA GLY A 29 13.18 -15.85 6.94
C GLY A 29 12.40 -17.09 6.50
N ASP A 30 11.07 -16.99 6.44
CA ASP A 30 10.20 -18.12 6.07
C ASP A 30 10.10 -18.32 4.54
N ASN A 31 10.40 -17.31 3.72
CA ASN A 31 10.17 -17.31 2.28
C ASN A 31 11.25 -16.52 1.49
N PRO A 32 12.46 -17.07 1.28
CA PRO A 32 13.55 -16.38 0.59
C PRO A 32 13.23 -16.06 -0.89
N THR A 33 12.37 -16.83 -1.53
CA THR A 33 11.92 -16.61 -2.92
C THR A 33 11.04 -15.36 -3.06
N ALA A 34 10.37 -14.94 -1.99
CA ALA A 34 9.48 -13.77 -1.99
C ALA A 34 10.25 -12.44 -2.02
N ILE A 35 11.54 -12.44 -1.69
CA ILE A 35 12.37 -11.22 -1.60
C ILE A 35 12.44 -10.49 -2.95
N LYS A 36 12.63 -11.23 -4.04
CA LYS A 36 12.71 -10.65 -5.40
C LYS A 36 11.39 -9.99 -5.81
N ALA A 37 10.27 -10.65 -5.52
CA ALA A 37 8.93 -10.12 -5.79
C ALA A 37 8.64 -8.89 -4.92
N ALA A 38 8.98 -8.93 -3.64
CA ALA A 38 8.83 -7.80 -2.72
C ALA A 38 9.68 -6.59 -3.14
N LYS A 39 10.93 -6.81 -3.56
CA LYS A 39 11.81 -5.75 -4.07
C LYS A 39 11.18 -5.06 -5.28
N LEU A 40 10.69 -5.83 -6.25
CA LEU A 40 10.04 -5.30 -7.44
C LEU A 40 8.73 -4.55 -7.08
N ALA A 41 7.93 -5.09 -6.16
CA ALA A 41 6.69 -4.45 -5.71
C ALA A 41 6.94 -3.10 -5.01
N ILE A 42 7.98 -3.00 -4.18
CA ILE A 42 8.36 -1.74 -3.53
C ILE A 42 8.91 -0.75 -4.55
N GLN A 43 9.70 -1.18 -5.54
CA GLN A 43 10.16 -0.31 -6.62
C GLN A 43 9.01 0.19 -7.52
N LYS A 44 8.01 -0.66 -7.78
CA LYS A 44 6.79 -0.29 -8.51
C LYS A 44 5.84 0.58 -7.68
N SER A 45 5.97 0.57 -6.36
CA SER A 45 5.13 1.39 -5.49
C SER A 45 5.50 2.87 -5.61
N ASN A 46 4.52 3.75 -5.41
CA ASN A 46 4.70 5.21 -5.43
C ASN A 46 5.55 5.76 -4.27
N LEU A 47 6.31 4.92 -3.57
CA LEU A 47 7.24 5.32 -2.53
C LEU A 47 8.54 5.88 -3.11
N ASN A 48 8.94 5.53 -4.34
CA ASN A 48 10.17 5.98 -5.01
C ASN A 48 11.43 5.86 -4.12
N VAL A 49 11.54 4.74 -3.40
CA VAL A 49 12.67 4.43 -2.53
C VAL A 49 13.40 3.22 -3.11
N ASN A 50 14.73 3.20 -3.00
CA ASN A 50 15.52 2.06 -3.43
C ASN A 50 15.74 1.10 -2.26
N PRO A 51 15.09 -0.08 -2.24
CA PRO A 51 15.30 -1.06 -1.18
C PRO A 51 16.64 -1.82 -1.37
N GLN A 52 17.44 -1.90 -0.31
CA GLN A 52 18.69 -2.65 -0.25
C GLN A 52 18.44 -4.06 0.31
N GLN A 53 18.88 -5.09 -0.41
CA GLN A 53 18.72 -6.48 0.02
C GLN A 53 20.01 -6.96 0.71
N GLU A 54 19.89 -7.54 1.90
CA GLU A 54 20.98 -8.22 2.60
C GLU A 54 20.50 -9.60 3.05
N GLY A 55 20.95 -10.65 2.35
CA GLY A 55 20.55 -12.02 2.63
C GLY A 55 19.03 -12.20 2.60
N VAL A 56 18.45 -12.53 3.77
CA VAL A 56 17.01 -12.75 3.98
C VAL A 56 16.25 -11.48 4.38
N ALA A 57 16.92 -10.34 4.50
CA ALA A 57 16.32 -9.08 4.91
C ALA A 57 16.35 -8.02 3.80
N LEU A 58 15.33 -7.17 3.77
CA LEU A 58 15.20 -6.02 2.88
C LEU A 58 15.13 -4.74 3.68
N TYR A 59 16.00 -3.79 3.37
CA TYR A 59 16.10 -2.48 3.98
C TYR A 59 15.48 -1.43 3.09
N VAL A 60 14.47 -0.74 3.59
CA VAL A 60 13.76 0.31 2.87
C VAL A 60 14.03 1.64 3.58
N PRO A 61 14.72 2.59 2.93
CA PRO A 61 14.87 3.93 3.50
C PRO A 61 13.53 4.66 3.39
N VAL A 62 13.10 5.30 4.48
CA VAL A 62 11.89 6.13 4.51
C VAL A 62 12.32 7.59 4.50
N PRO A 63 11.83 8.41 3.56
CA PRO A 63 12.17 9.83 3.50
C PRO A 63 11.71 10.57 4.76
N ARG A 64 12.48 11.57 5.17
CA ARG A 64 12.15 12.39 6.34
C ARG A 64 10.89 13.22 6.08
N MET A 65 10.03 13.29 7.10
CA MET A 65 8.85 14.15 7.09
C MET A 65 9.23 15.59 7.47
N THR A 66 9.43 16.46 6.48
CA THR A 66 9.55 17.91 6.69
C THR A 66 8.16 18.55 6.85
N ARG A 67 8.11 19.82 7.27
CA ARG A 67 6.85 20.57 7.40
C ARG A 67 6.09 20.65 6.07
N GLU A 68 6.79 20.99 4.99
CA GLU A 68 6.24 21.05 3.65
C GLU A 68 5.69 19.70 3.16
N ARG A 69 6.43 18.60 3.38
CA ARG A 69 5.97 17.25 3.02
C ARG A 69 4.70 16.86 3.80
N ARG A 70 4.59 17.25 5.07
CA ARG A 70 3.39 17.01 5.90
C ARG A 70 2.18 17.78 5.35
N GLU A 71 2.36 19.02 4.93
CA GLU A 71 1.31 19.85 4.34
C GLU A 71 0.83 19.26 3.00
N GLN A 72 1.76 18.82 2.14
CA GLN A 72 1.43 18.13 0.87
C GLN A 72 0.71 16.79 1.09
N LEU A 73 1.14 15.99 2.08
CA LEU A 73 0.48 14.74 2.45
C LEU A 73 -0.92 14.97 3.03
N ALA A 74 -1.09 15.99 3.88
CA ALA A 74 -2.40 16.34 4.44
C ALA A 74 -3.37 16.82 3.35
N ALA A 75 -2.89 17.65 2.42
CA ALA A 75 -3.69 18.11 1.27
C ALA A 75 -4.10 16.94 0.37
N THR A 76 -3.16 16.05 0.03
CA THR A 76 -3.41 14.88 -0.82
C THR A 76 -4.33 13.87 -0.14
N ALA A 77 -4.13 13.62 1.16
CA ALA A 77 -4.98 12.71 1.94
C ALA A 77 -6.41 13.25 2.02
N LYS A 78 -6.59 14.55 2.29
CA LYS A 78 -7.91 15.18 2.27
C LYS A 78 -8.55 15.04 0.89
N ALA A 79 -7.85 15.39 -0.18
CA ALA A 79 -8.41 15.29 -1.53
C ALA A 79 -8.80 13.85 -1.91
N LYS A 80 -7.90 12.87 -1.74
CA LYS A 80 -8.18 11.48 -2.11
C LYS A 80 -9.26 10.85 -1.23
N MET A 81 -9.11 10.93 0.10
CA MET A 81 -10.04 10.25 1.00
C MET A 81 -11.46 10.83 0.87
N PHE A 82 -11.63 12.15 0.84
CA PHE A 82 -12.97 12.74 0.70
C PHE A 82 -13.61 12.44 -0.67
N ASN A 83 -12.82 12.42 -1.75
CA ASN A 83 -13.34 12.12 -3.07
C ASN A 83 -13.76 10.65 -3.19
N ASP A 84 -12.96 9.71 -2.70
CA ASP A 84 -13.27 8.29 -2.71
C ASP A 84 -14.55 8.00 -1.88
N PHE A 85 -14.70 8.63 -0.71
CA PHE A 85 -15.92 8.52 0.10
C PHE A 85 -17.15 9.13 -0.59
N LYS A 86 -17.00 10.31 -1.20
CA LYS A 86 -18.09 10.97 -1.94
C LYS A 86 -18.53 10.13 -3.14
N GLU A 87 -17.58 9.54 -3.85
CA GLU A 87 -17.87 8.66 -5.00
C GLU A 87 -18.60 7.40 -4.54
N ALA A 88 -18.15 6.76 -3.46
CA ALA A 88 -18.84 5.62 -2.88
C ALA A 88 -20.28 5.94 -2.46
N LEU A 89 -20.51 7.09 -1.83
CA LEU A 89 -21.87 7.56 -1.47
C LEU A 89 -22.74 7.83 -2.71
N ASN A 90 -22.17 8.43 -3.76
CA ASN A 90 -22.89 8.70 -5.00
C ASN A 90 -23.23 7.42 -5.77
N VAL A 91 -22.38 6.39 -5.69
CA VAL A 91 -22.67 5.06 -6.26
C VAL A 91 -23.77 4.37 -5.46
N ALA A 92 -23.68 4.39 -4.12
CA ALA A 92 -24.70 3.82 -3.25
C ALA A 92 -26.08 4.48 -3.46
N SER A 93 -26.12 5.81 -3.55
CA SER A 93 -27.35 6.57 -3.82
C SER A 93 -27.96 6.22 -5.19
N ARG A 94 -27.13 6.05 -6.23
CA ARG A 94 -27.59 5.58 -7.55
C ARG A 94 -28.12 4.15 -7.53
N LEU A 95 -27.45 3.25 -6.82
CA LEU A 95 -27.90 1.86 -6.68
C LEU A 95 -29.24 1.78 -5.95
N ILE A 96 -29.43 2.57 -4.88
CA ILE A 96 -30.71 2.66 -4.17
C ILE A 96 -31.80 3.18 -5.11
N CYS A 97 -31.54 4.25 -5.87
CA CYS A 97 -32.50 4.80 -6.81
C CYS A 97 -32.92 3.79 -7.89
N LEU A 98 -31.96 3.05 -8.46
CA LEU A 98 -32.23 1.97 -9.42
C LEU A 98 -33.03 0.82 -8.82
N TYR A 99 -32.78 0.47 -7.55
CA TYR A 99 -33.52 -0.57 -6.85
C TYR A 99 -35.00 -0.18 -6.64
N PHE A 100 -35.28 1.09 -6.37
CA PHE A 100 -36.65 1.58 -6.20
C PHE A 100 -37.38 1.76 -7.54
N THR A 101 -36.71 2.06 -8.65
CA THR A 101 -37.34 2.16 -9.97
C THR A 101 -37.57 0.83 -10.67
N SER A 102 -36.84 -0.23 -10.29
CA SER A 102 -37.05 -1.59 -10.79
C SER A 102 -38.01 -2.43 -9.94
N GLY A 103 -38.45 -1.91 -8.78
CA GLY A 103 -39.48 -2.52 -7.93
C GLY A 103 -40.90 -1.97 -8.16
N THR A 104 -41.11 -1.16 -9.20
CA THR A 104 -42.42 -0.59 -9.58
C THR A 104 -42.97 -1.16 -10.89
N GLU A 105 -42.75 -2.44 -11.15
CA GLU A 105 -43.49 -3.24 -12.13
C GLU A 105 -44.10 -4.47 -11.44
#